data_AF-A0A4Y9ZJ35-F1
#
_entry.id   AF-A0A4Y9ZJ35-F1
#
_cell.length_a   1.000
_cell.length_b   1.000
_cell.length_c   1.000
_cell.angle_alpha   90.00
_cell.angle_beta   90.00
_cell.angle_gamma   90.00
#
_symmetry.space_group_name_H-M   'P 1'
#
loop_
_entity.id
_entity.type
_entity.pdbx_description
1 polymer ?
#
loop_
_entity_poly.entity_id
_entity_poly.type
_entity_poly.pdbx_seq_one_letter_code
_entity_poly.pdbx_strand_id
1 'polypeptide(L)'
;MVTQLETAFNLTIEADRQTLMTVVAELDKTLFDAYVKPKSTVVCGILRGGILSPAMDWYETPQPSEIRPYMYETLMYLVGIHAQVSSAAAPLLDRTLNALVEDLADEALRCFRQVKRFGMGGMLRATLEIEFMHQTLSRYVTPSAARTLADLYNKISQAYARRPGDENLQSHLDGVKRTLADTRRATGIAFLCFRQTKERATGAKGGEAKERKKRDAGA
;
A
#
# COMPACT_ATOMS: atom_id res chain seq x y z
N MET A 1 16.21 -30.72 -23.71
CA MET A 1 15.59 -32.00 -23.26
C MET A 1 14.20 -32.17 -23.85
N VAL A 2 13.23 -31.27 -23.58
CA VAL A 2 11.85 -31.39 -24.11
C VAL A 2 11.81 -31.38 -25.65
N THR A 3 12.53 -30.46 -26.30
CA THR A 3 12.63 -30.39 -27.76
C THR A 3 13.24 -31.62 -28.43
N GLN A 4 14.15 -32.30 -27.73
CA GLN A 4 14.76 -33.55 -28.21
C GLN A 4 13.80 -34.74 -28.10
N LEU A 5 12.94 -34.77 -27.07
CA LEU A 5 11.87 -35.75 -26.90
C LEU A 5 10.78 -35.59 -27.97
N GLU A 6 10.34 -34.36 -28.24
CA GLU A 6 9.35 -34.09 -29.30
C GLU A 6 9.86 -34.54 -30.67
N THR A 7 11.14 -34.28 -30.96
CA THR A 7 11.79 -34.69 -32.22
C THR A 7 11.96 -36.21 -32.31
N ALA A 8 12.29 -36.89 -31.21
CA ALA A 8 12.52 -38.34 -31.20
C ALA A 8 11.23 -39.16 -31.31
N PHE A 9 10.11 -38.65 -30.79
CA PHE A 9 8.84 -39.37 -30.74
C PHE A 9 7.78 -38.85 -31.74
N ASN A 10 8.08 -37.80 -32.52
CA ASN A 10 7.10 -37.17 -33.43
C ASN A 10 5.80 -36.77 -32.71
N LEU A 11 5.92 -36.31 -31.47
CA LEU A 11 4.81 -35.87 -30.63
C LEU A 11 4.95 -34.37 -30.33
N THR A 12 3.82 -33.68 -30.26
CA THR A 12 3.75 -32.27 -29.86
C THR A 12 3.27 -32.20 -28.41
N ILE A 13 4.15 -31.80 -27.48
CA ILE A 13 3.85 -31.73 -26.03
C ILE A 13 3.32 -30.33 -25.65
N GLU A 14 3.30 -29.40 -26.59
CA GLU A 14 2.95 -28.00 -26.35
C GLU A 14 1.54 -27.81 -25.75
N ALA A 15 0.55 -28.60 -26.18
CA ALA A 15 -0.80 -28.53 -25.62
C ALA A 15 -0.85 -28.96 -24.14
N ASP A 16 -0.14 -30.04 -23.80
CA ASP A 16 -0.03 -30.53 -22.42
C ASP A 16 0.75 -29.54 -21.54
N ARG A 17 1.83 -28.97 -22.09
CA ARG A 17 2.62 -27.93 -21.42
C ARG A 17 1.79 -26.70 -21.12
N GLN A 18 1.00 -26.23 -22.09
CA GLN A 18 0.12 -25.08 -21.91
C GLN A 18 -0.97 -25.35 -20.87
N THR A 19 -1.53 -26.57 -20.87
CA THR A 19 -2.50 -27.01 -19.87
C THR A 19 -1.86 -27.02 -18.48
N LEU A 20 -0.67 -27.60 -18.32
CA LEU A 20 0.04 -27.64 -17.04
C LEU A 20 0.39 -26.24 -16.53
N MET A 21 0.86 -25.34 -17.40
CA MET A 21 1.14 -23.95 -17.03
C MET A 21 -0.12 -23.20 -16.57
N THR A 22 -1.27 -23.48 -17.20
CA THR A 22 -2.56 -22.92 -16.79
C THR A 22 -2.95 -23.42 -15.39
N VAL A 23 -2.86 -24.72 -15.15
CA VAL A 23 -3.16 -25.32 -13.83
C VAL A 23 -2.23 -24.79 -12.74
N VAL A 24 -0.93 -24.64 -13.05
CA VAL A 24 0.05 -24.06 -12.10
C VAL A 24 -0.31 -22.61 -11.75
N ALA A 25 -0.71 -21.80 -12.75
CA ALA A 25 -1.13 -20.41 -12.51
C ALA A 25 -2.42 -20.33 -11.67
N GLU A 26 -3.37 -21.23 -11.89
CA GLU A 26 -4.59 -21.32 -11.09
C GLU A 26 -4.31 -21.75 -9.65
N LEU A 27 -3.38 -22.70 -9.46
CA LEU A 27 -2.96 -23.15 -8.14
C LEU A 27 -2.22 -22.05 -7.38
N ASP A 28 -1.30 -21.34 -8.04
CA ASP A 28 -0.64 -20.15 -7.47
C ASP A 28 -1.66 -19.10 -7.04
N LYS A 29 -2.62 -18.75 -7.91
CA LYS A 29 -3.69 -17.80 -7.57
C LYS A 29 -4.50 -18.28 -6.36
N THR A 30 -4.88 -19.55 -6.34
CA THR A 30 -5.70 -20.13 -5.27
C THR A 30 -4.96 -20.11 -3.92
N LEU A 31 -3.68 -20.51 -3.91
CA LEU A 31 -2.86 -20.48 -2.70
C LEU A 31 -2.58 -19.06 -2.22
N PHE A 32 -2.29 -18.15 -3.15
CA PHE A 32 -2.09 -16.74 -2.85
C PHE A 32 -3.35 -16.13 -2.22
N ASP A 33 -4.52 -16.34 -2.83
CA ASP A 33 -5.80 -15.88 -2.32
C ASP A 33 -6.11 -16.45 -0.94
N ALA A 34 -5.85 -17.73 -0.72
CA ALA A 34 -6.06 -18.40 0.57
C ALA A 34 -5.21 -17.78 1.69
N TYR A 35 -4.03 -17.25 1.36
CA TYR A 35 -3.16 -16.54 2.30
C TYR A 35 -3.59 -15.08 2.51
N VAL A 36 -3.93 -14.35 1.44
CA VAL A 36 -4.21 -12.92 1.49
C VAL A 36 -5.60 -12.61 2.04
N LYS A 37 -6.64 -13.35 1.64
CA LYS A 37 -8.03 -13.04 2.02
C LYS A 37 -8.27 -12.98 3.54
N PRO A 38 -7.77 -13.93 4.36
CA PRO A 38 -7.93 -13.84 5.81
C PRO A 38 -7.22 -12.61 6.40
N LYS A 39 -6.03 -12.28 5.90
CA LYS A 39 -5.25 -11.12 6.35
C LYS A 39 -5.93 -9.80 5.97
N SER A 40 -6.43 -9.72 4.75
CA SER A 40 -7.26 -8.64 4.24
C SER A 40 -8.49 -8.44 5.13
N THR A 41 -9.20 -9.51 5.47
CA THR A 41 -10.39 -9.46 6.34
C THR A 41 -10.08 -8.81 7.70
N VAL A 42 -8.95 -9.19 8.33
CA VAL A 42 -8.53 -8.61 9.62
C VAL A 42 -8.22 -7.13 9.49
N VAL A 43 -7.36 -6.75 8.53
CA VAL A 43 -6.90 -5.35 8.40
C VAL A 43 -8.03 -4.41 7.97
N CYS A 44 -8.91 -4.87 7.08
CA CYS A 44 -10.14 -4.18 6.68
C CYS A 44 -11.13 -4.07 7.86
N GLY A 45 -11.16 -5.06 8.75
CA GLY A 45 -11.96 -5.01 9.98
C GLY A 45 -11.51 -3.89 10.93
N ILE A 46 -10.20 -3.76 11.15
CA ILE A 46 -9.61 -2.67 11.98
C ILE A 46 -9.96 -1.31 11.37
N LEU A 47 -9.75 -1.16 10.06
CA LEU A 47 -10.04 0.07 9.33
C LEU A 47 -11.53 0.45 9.41
N ARG A 48 -12.41 -0.50 9.15
CA ARG A 48 -13.87 -0.32 9.22
C ARG A 48 -14.30 0.08 10.63
N GLY A 49 -13.78 -0.59 11.65
CA GLY A 49 -14.07 -0.29 13.05
C GLY A 49 -13.69 1.14 13.44
N GLY A 50 -12.59 1.66 12.89
CA GLY A 50 -12.16 3.04 13.11
C GLY A 50 -12.97 4.11 12.36
N ILE A 51 -13.33 3.84 11.10
CA ILE A 51 -14.08 4.79 10.27
C ILE A 51 -15.55 4.86 10.67
N LEU A 52 -16.18 3.70 10.91
CA LEU A 52 -17.61 3.57 11.25
C LEU A 52 -17.85 3.46 12.76
N SER A 53 -16.89 3.86 13.59
CA SER A 53 -17.03 3.86 15.05
C SER A 53 -18.23 4.73 15.48
N PRO A 54 -19.14 4.24 16.33
CA PRO A 54 -20.26 5.04 16.85
C PRO A 54 -19.81 6.29 17.63
N ALA A 55 -18.59 6.28 18.17
CA ALA A 55 -18.02 7.43 18.87
C ALA A 55 -17.50 8.53 17.91
N MET A 56 -17.46 8.26 16.60
CA MET A 56 -16.92 9.19 15.61
C MET A 56 -18.05 9.97 14.94
N ASP A 57 -18.22 11.24 15.33
CA ASP A 57 -19.09 12.18 14.62
C ASP A 57 -18.31 12.93 13.53
N TRP A 58 -18.44 12.49 12.28
CA TRP A 58 -17.83 13.14 11.12
C TRP A 58 -18.38 14.55 10.83
N TYR A 59 -19.51 14.94 11.41
CA TYR A 59 -20.15 16.24 11.20
C TYR A 59 -19.72 17.29 12.23
N GLU A 60 -19.69 16.96 13.52
CA GLU A 60 -19.36 17.90 14.61
C GLU A 60 -17.97 17.68 15.25
N THR A 61 -17.11 16.83 14.68
CA THR A 61 -15.75 16.65 15.20
C THR A 61 -14.88 17.91 15.06
N PRO A 62 -14.05 18.23 16.08
CA PRO A 62 -13.06 19.29 15.98
C PRO A 62 -11.97 18.95 14.97
N GLN A 63 -11.14 19.94 14.66
CA GLN A 63 -10.00 19.80 13.77
C GLN A 63 -9.01 18.76 14.30
N PRO A 64 -8.40 17.95 13.42
CA PRO A 64 -7.45 16.94 13.84
C PRO A 64 -6.13 17.57 14.32
N SER A 65 -5.71 17.23 15.53
CA SER A 65 -4.36 17.50 16.05
C SER A 65 -3.41 16.31 15.85
N GLU A 66 -3.97 15.11 15.74
CA GLU A 66 -3.25 13.85 15.66
C GLU A 66 -4.02 12.82 14.81
N ILE A 67 -3.36 11.72 14.50
CA ILE A 67 -3.95 10.57 13.81
C ILE A 67 -4.53 9.62 14.86
N ARG A 68 -5.72 9.05 14.61
CA ARG A 68 -6.34 8.15 15.58
C ARG A 68 -5.66 6.78 15.65
N PRO A 69 -5.73 6.07 16.80
CA PRO A 69 -5.06 4.79 17.03
C PRO A 69 -5.30 3.70 15.98
N TYR A 70 -6.53 3.59 15.45
CA TYR A 70 -6.89 2.54 14.48
C TYR A 70 -6.02 2.57 13.21
N MET A 71 -5.54 3.75 12.80
CA MET A 71 -4.70 3.87 11.62
C MET A 71 -3.29 3.33 11.88
N TYR A 72 -2.75 3.56 13.08
CA TYR A 72 -1.48 2.97 13.49
C TYR A 72 -1.60 1.45 13.64
N GLU A 73 -2.70 0.96 14.20
CA GLU A 73 -2.98 -0.48 14.32
C GLU A 73 -3.06 -1.15 12.94
N THR A 74 -3.76 -0.52 11.99
CA THR A 74 -3.86 -0.94 10.59
C THR A 74 -2.46 -1.07 9.96
N LEU A 75 -1.62 -0.03 10.08
CA LEU A 75 -0.28 -0.03 9.52
C LEU A 75 0.66 -1.01 10.23
N MET A 76 0.56 -1.13 11.56
CA MET A 76 1.38 -2.06 12.34
C MET A 76 1.05 -3.52 12.01
N TYR A 77 -0.22 -3.82 11.75
CA TYR A 77 -0.61 -5.15 11.27
C TYR A 77 0.04 -5.47 9.90
N LEU A 78 0.09 -4.50 8.99
CA LEU A 78 0.81 -4.65 7.72
C LEU A 78 2.33 -4.82 7.93
N VAL A 79 2.94 -4.17 8.93
CA VAL A 79 4.35 -4.38 9.28
C VAL A 79 4.58 -5.85 9.70
N GLY A 80 3.67 -6.41 10.49
CA GLY A 80 3.70 -7.83 10.85
C GLY A 80 3.64 -8.75 9.63
N ILE A 81 2.77 -8.47 8.67
CA ILE A 81 2.67 -9.22 7.41
C ILE A 81 3.96 -9.07 6.59
N HIS A 82 4.48 -7.85 6.48
CA HIS A 82 5.74 -7.59 5.79
C HIS A 82 6.85 -8.45 6.40
N ALA A 83 7.05 -8.43 7.72
CA ALA A 83 8.07 -9.23 8.39
C ALA A 83 7.91 -10.74 8.12
N GLN A 84 6.68 -11.25 8.20
CA GLN A 84 6.38 -12.66 7.93
C GLN A 84 6.73 -13.05 6.48
N VAL A 85 6.29 -12.27 5.49
CA VAL A 85 6.49 -12.59 4.08
C VAL A 85 7.93 -12.36 3.65
N SER A 86 8.59 -11.30 4.12
CA SER A 86 10.01 -11.07 3.83
C SER A 86 10.89 -12.22 4.34
N SER A 87 10.56 -12.81 5.48
CA SER A 87 11.34 -13.93 6.04
C SER A 87 11.04 -15.27 5.36
N ALA A 88 9.79 -15.52 4.97
CA ALA A 88 9.37 -16.83 4.46
C ALA A 88 9.41 -16.93 2.93
N ALA A 89 9.02 -15.86 2.23
CA ALA A 89 8.84 -15.84 0.78
C ALA A 89 8.99 -14.42 0.22
N ALA A 90 10.21 -13.86 0.30
CA ALA A 90 10.51 -12.50 -0.15
C ALA A 90 10.01 -12.16 -1.59
N PRO A 91 10.08 -13.07 -2.59
CA PRO A 91 9.55 -12.79 -3.93
C PRO A 91 8.05 -12.49 -4.00
N LEU A 92 7.27 -12.92 -2.99
CA LEU A 92 5.82 -12.69 -2.92
C LEU A 92 5.46 -11.42 -2.17
N LEU A 93 6.43 -10.71 -1.58
CA LEU A 93 6.19 -9.56 -0.71
C LEU A 93 5.44 -8.43 -1.42
N ASP A 94 5.95 -7.99 -2.58
CA ASP A 94 5.34 -6.90 -3.33
C ASP A 94 3.91 -7.27 -3.72
N ARG A 95 3.71 -8.43 -4.37
CA ARG A 95 2.38 -8.93 -4.74
C ARG A 95 1.42 -8.99 -3.55
N THR A 96 1.88 -9.45 -2.38
CA THR A 96 1.07 -9.53 -1.16
C THR A 96 0.64 -8.15 -0.68
N LEU A 97 1.58 -7.21 -0.55
CA LEU A 97 1.27 -5.87 -0.03
C LEU A 97 0.49 -5.04 -1.04
N ASN A 98 0.71 -5.22 -2.35
CA ASN A 98 -0.12 -4.60 -3.38
C ASN A 98 -1.59 -5.00 -3.23
N ALA A 99 -1.88 -6.30 -3.12
CA ALA A 99 -3.24 -6.80 -2.95
C ALA A 99 -3.89 -6.28 -1.65
N LEU A 100 -3.16 -6.27 -0.53
CA LEU A 100 -3.68 -5.76 0.74
C LEU A 100 -3.96 -4.25 0.72
N VAL A 101 -3.13 -3.48 0.01
CA VAL A 101 -3.34 -2.03 -0.16
C VAL A 101 -4.54 -1.74 -1.05
N GLU A 102 -4.77 -2.52 -2.10
CA GLU A 102 -5.98 -2.43 -2.92
C GLU A 102 -7.24 -2.70 -2.07
N ASP A 103 -7.25 -3.80 -1.31
CA ASP A 103 -8.37 -4.15 -0.43
C ASP A 103 -8.64 -3.05 0.63
N LEU A 104 -7.58 -2.47 1.19
CA LEU A 104 -7.70 -1.36 2.15
C LEU A 104 -8.27 -0.10 1.53
N ALA A 105 -7.83 0.26 0.32
CA ALA A 105 -8.38 1.43 -0.39
C ALA A 105 -9.87 1.22 -0.69
N ASP A 106 -10.25 0.02 -1.14
CA ASP A 106 -11.64 -0.34 -1.42
C ASP A 106 -12.50 -0.32 -0.16
N GLU A 107 -12.00 -0.86 0.95
CA GLU A 107 -12.70 -0.84 2.23
C GLU A 107 -12.85 0.59 2.77
N ALA A 108 -11.79 1.41 2.67
CA ALA A 108 -11.84 2.82 3.07
C ALA A 108 -12.95 3.57 2.30
N LEU A 109 -12.99 3.39 0.98
CA LEU A 109 -14.01 3.99 0.12
C LEU A 109 -15.42 3.50 0.48
N ARG A 110 -15.59 2.19 0.71
CA ARG A 110 -16.87 1.61 1.16
C ARG A 110 -17.33 2.18 2.49
N CYS A 111 -16.42 2.39 3.45
CA CYS A 111 -16.75 2.99 4.73
C CYS A 111 -17.13 4.46 4.59
N PHE A 112 -16.34 5.28 3.89
CA PHE A 112 -16.65 6.70 3.70
C PHE A 112 -17.90 6.95 2.84
N ARG A 113 -18.29 6.01 1.98
CA ARG A 113 -19.59 6.07 1.28
C ARG A 113 -20.79 6.00 2.23
N GLN A 114 -20.65 5.37 3.39
CA GLN A 114 -21.70 5.28 4.40
C GLN A 114 -21.79 6.54 5.28
N VAL A 115 -20.72 7.36 5.30
CA VAL A 115 -20.73 8.64 6.00
C VAL A 115 -21.57 9.64 5.19
N LYS A 116 -22.68 10.09 5.80
CA LYS A 116 -23.66 10.94 5.11
C LYS A 116 -23.14 12.36 4.87
N ARG A 117 -22.48 12.95 5.87
CA ARG A 117 -22.05 14.36 5.86
C ARG A 117 -20.75 14.51 6.63
N PHE A 118 -19.88 15.39 6.13
CA PHE A 118 -18.69 15.84 6.84
C PHE A 118 -18.84 17.32 7.23
N GLY A 119 -18.46 17.65 8.45
CA GLY A 119 -18.06 19.01 8.81
C GLY A 119 -16.60 19.26 8.41
N MET A 120 -16.12 20.48 8.62
CA MET A 120 -14.72 20.82 8.27
C MET A 120 -13.73 19.92 9.01
N GLY A 121 -13.86 19.77 10.34
CA GLY A 121 -12.96 18.92 11.13
C GLY A 121 -12.98 17.46 10.68
N GLY A 122 -14.15 16.93 10.32
CA GLY A 122 -14.30 15.57 9.84
C GLY A 122 -13.65 15.35 8.47
N MET A 123 -13.86 16.28 7.54
CA MET A 123 -13.22 16.24 6.21
C MET A 123 -11.70 16.33 6.33
N LEU A 124 -11.19 17.27 7.13
CA LEU A 124 -9.75 17.42 7.38
C LEU A 124 -9.16 16.18 8.03
N ARG A 125 -9.85 15.58 9.01
CA ARG A 125 -9.40 14.36 9.69
C ARG A 125 -9.37 13.16 8.75
N ALA A 126 -10.45 12.94 8.00
CA ALA A 126 -10.50 11.84 7.02
C ALA A 126 -9.38 11.97 5.99
N THR A 127 -9.15 13.20 5.50
CA THR A 127 -8.07 13.50 4.55
C THR A 127 -6.70 13.25 5.17
N LEU A 128 -6.45 13.74 6.39
CA LEU A 128 -5.19 13.53 7.10
C LEU A 128 -4.87 12.04 7.29
N GLU A 129 -5.84 11.27 7.77
CA GLU A 129 -5.66 9.85 8.09
C GLU A 129 -5.40 9.02 6.84
N ILE A 130 -6.14 9.26 5.75
CA ILE A 130 -5.93 8.57 4.47
C ILE A 130 -4.64 9.01 3.79
N GLU A 131 -4.29 10.29 3.86
CA GLU A 131 -3.02 10.77 3.33
C GLU A 131 -1.83 10.17 4.07
N PHE A 132 -1.93 9.98 5.39
CA PHE A 132 -0.91 9.29 6.16
C PHE A 132 -0.75 7.83 5.72
N MET A 133 -1.86 7.09 5.54
CA MET A 133 -1.82 5.73 5.01
C MET A 133 -1.18 5.68 3.62
N HIS A 134 -1.65 6.53 2.70
CA HIS A 134 -1.17 6.61 1.33
C HIS A 134 0.35 6.90 1.29
N GLN A 135 0.81 7.92 2.01
CA GLN A 135 2.23 8.28 2.02
C GLN A 135 3.12 7.25 2.71
N THR A 136 2.58 6.50 3.68
CA THR A 136 3.31 5.42 4.35
C THR A 136 3.44 4.19 3.46
N LEU A 137 2.41 3.88 2.68
CA LEU A 137 2.32 2.69 1.83
C LEU A 137 2.65 2.98 0.36
N SER A 138 3.19 4.15 0.03
CA SER A 138 3.30 4.66 -1.35
C SER A 138 4.00 3.71 -2.33
N ARG A 139 4.94 2.88 -1.85
CA ARG A 139 5.61 1.84 -2.64
C ARG A 139 4.65 0.76 -3.15
N TYR A 140 3.63 0.43 -2.37
CA TYR A 140 2.71 -0.68 -2.64
C TYR A 140 1.36 -0.21 -3.20
N VAL A 141 1.18 1.10 -3.37
CA VAL A 141 0.00 1.66 -4.03
C VAL A 141 0.07 1.34 -5.52
N THR A 142 -0.85 0.49 -5.97
CA THR A 142 -1.01 0.18 -7.39
C THR A 142 -1.77 1.28 -8.12
N PRO A 143 -1.75 1.30 -9.47
CA PRO A 143 -2.63 2.19 -10.24
C PRO A 143 -4.12 1.97 -9.98
N SER A 144 -4.52 0.77 -9.54
CA SER A 144 -5.90 0.49 -9.11
C SER A 144 -6.19 1.19 -7.79
N ALA A 145 -5.38 0.95 -6.77
CA ALA A 145 -5.51 1.58 -5.45
C ALA A 145 -5.47 3.11 -5.53
N ALA A 146 -4.59 3.68 -6.36
CA ALA A 146 -4.50 5.13 -6.58
C ALA A 146 -5.81 5.73 -7.14
N ARG A 147 -6.48 5.02 -8.05
CA ARG A 147 -7.79 5.43 -8.58
C ARG A 147 -8.87 5.35 -7.50
N THR A 148 -8.91 4.26 -6.73
CA THR A 148 -9.84 4.12 -5.60
C THR A 148 -9.64 5.23 -4.55
N LEU A 149 -8.39 5.59 -4.25
CA LEU A 149 -8.07 6.69 -3.34
C LEU A 149 -8.54 8.04 -3.92
N ALA A 150 -8.37 8.29 -5.22
CA ALA A 150 -8.89 9.49 -5.87
C ALA A 150 -10.42 9.59 -5.74
N ASP A 151 -11.13 8.48 -5.98
CA ASP A 151 -12.58 8.41 -5.79
C ASP A 151 -13.00 8.64 -4.34
N LEU A 152 -12.19 8.18 -3.39
CA LEU A 152 -12.38 8.41 -1.96
C LEU A 152 -12.26 9.90 -1.63
N TYR A 153 -11.20 10.60 -2.08
CA TYR A 153 -11.06 12.04 -1.87
C TYR A 153 -12.23 12.81 -2.49
N ASN A 154 -12.68 12.42 -3.68
CA ASN A 154 -13.87 12.98 -4.32
C ASN A 154 -15.15 12.74 -3.50
N LYS A 155 -15.30 11.56 -2.90
CA LYS A 155 -16.47 11.26 -2.05
C LYS A 155 -16.46 12.12 -0.77
N ILE A 156 -15.30 12.29 -0.13
CA ILE A 156 -15.18 13.15 1.05
C ILE A 156 -15.53 14.59 0.69
N SER A 157 -14.99 15.11 -0.41
CA SER A 157 -15.24 16.50 -0.84
C SER A 157 -16.70 16.74 -1.22
N GLN A 158 -17.37 15.79 -1.86
CA GLN A 158 -18.80 15.86 -2.19
C GLN A 158 -19.69 15.81 -0.95
N ALA A 159 -19.32 15.04 0.07
CA ALA A 159 -20.09 14.89 1.30
C ALA A 159 -19.79 16.00 2.34
N TYR A 160 -18.84 16.89 2.05
CA TYR A 160 -18.52 18.03 2.91
C TYR A 160 -19.60 19.11 2.84
N ALA A 161 -20.21 19.38 3.99
CA ALA A 161 -21.23 20.41 4.16
C ALA A 161 -20.57 21.72 4.61
N ARG A 162 -20.24 22.57 3.63
CA ARG A 162 -19.63 23.88 3.86
C ARG A 162 -20.53 24.79 4.72
N ARG A 163 -19.96 25.42 5.75
CA ARG A 163 -20.63 26.35 6.65
C ARG A 163 -20.09 27.78 6.48
N PRO A 164 -20.90 28.82 6.78
CA PRO A 164 -20.40 30.19 6.90
C PRO A 164 -19.35 30.25 8.03
N GLY A 165 -18.13 30.69 7.73
CA GLY A 165 -16.98 30.63 8.65
C GLY A 165 -15.85 29.69 8.20
N ASP A 166 -16.08 28.88 7.17
CA ASP A 166 -15.06 27.99 6.60
C ASP A 166 -13.98 28.71 5.75
N GLU A 167 -13.88 30.03 5.85
CA GLU A 167 -13.02 30.90 5.03
C GLU A 167 -11.52 30.68 5.30
N ASN A 168 -11.18 30.17 6.49
CA ASN A 168 -9.79 29.95 6.89
C ASN A 168 -9.24 28.56 6.49
N LEU A 169 -9.88 27.88 5.51
CA LEU A 169 -9.57 26.52 5.08
C LEU A 169 -8.07 26.33 4.76
N GLN A 170 -7.44 27.32 4.12
CA GLN A 170 -6.01 27.23 3.78
C GLN A 170 -5.11 27.09 5.01
N SER A 171 -5.37 27.86 6.07
CA SER A 171 -4.60 27.76 7.31
C SER A 171 -4.76 26.39 7.98
N HIS A 172 -5.98 25.83 7.92
CA HIS A 172 -6.28 24.52 8.47
C HIS A 172 -5.62 23.40 7.67
N LEU A 173 -5.58 23.51 6.34
CA LEU A 173 -4.83 22.60 5.48
C LEU A 173 -3.33 22.64 5.77
N ASP A 174 -2.76 23.81 6.02
CA ASP A 174 -1.35 23.93 6.39
C ASP A 174 -1.07 23.36 7.79
N GLY A 175 -2.00 23.49 8.73
CA GLY A 175 -1.97 22.78 10.01
C GLY A 175 -1.96 21.26 9.84
N VAL A 176 -2.88 20.73 9.05
CA VAL A 176 -2.96 19.29 8.72
C VAL A 176 -1.67 18.78 8.07
N LYS A 177 -1.07 19.55 7.14
CA LYS A 177 0.22 19.19 6.52
C LYS A 177 1.35 19.12 7.55
N ARG A 178 1.39 20.03 8.53
CA ARG A 178 2.38 19.99 9.62
C ARG A 178 2.18 18.76 10.48
N THR A 179 0.95 18.50 10.94
CA THR A 179 0.61 17.29 11.71
C THR A 179 1.01 16.02 10.97
N LEU A 180 0.76 15.95 9.67
CA LEU A 180 1.16 14.84 8.82
C LEU A 180 2.67 14.66 8.79
N ALA A 181 3.42 15.74 8.57
CA ALA A 181 4.89 15.70 8.52
C ALA A 181 5.49 15.27 9.87
N ASP A 182 4.99 15.81 10.97
CA ASP A 182 5.45 15.49 12.33
C ASP A 182 5.15 14.02 12.67
N THR A 183 3.94 13.55 12.33
CA THR A 183 3.55 12.16 12.56
C THR A 183 4.41 11.19 11.76
N ARG A 184 4.70 11.48 10.48
CA ARG A 184 5.59 10.67 9.64
C ARG A 184 7.02 10.66 10.17
N ARG A 185 7.50 11.77 10.72
CA ARG A 185 8.83 11.84 11.34
C ARG A 185 8.89 11.00 12.62
N ALA A 186 7.89 11.11 13.49
CA ALA A 186 7.82 10.36 14.74
C ALA A 186 7.71 8.85 14.52
N THR A 187 6.94 8.43 13.52
CA THR A 187 6.71 7.00 13.21
C THR A 187 7.64 6.43 12.13
N GLY A 188 8.60 7.22 11.64
CA GLY A 188 9.44 6.84 10.51
C GLY A 188 10.27 5.58 10.73
N ILE A 189 10.65 5.28 11.98
CA ILE A 189 11.36 4.04 12.34
C ILE A 189 10.41 2.84 12.31
N ALA A 190 9.20 2.99 12.85
CA ALA A 190 8.22 1.91 12.94
C ALA A 190 7.76 1.41 11.55
N PHE A 191 7.68 2.32 10.57
CA PHE A 191 7.22 2.02 9.21
C PHE A 191 8.37 2.01 8.18
N LEU A 192 9.61 1.89 8.64
CA LEU A 192 10.79 1.90 7.77
C LEU A 192 10.76 0.79 6.71
N CYS A 193 10.16 -0.36 7.04
CA CYS A 193 10.04 -1.51 6.14
C CYS A 193 9.31 -1.19 4.83
N PHE A 194 8.38 -0.22 4.83
CA PHE A 194 7.65 0.15 3.62
C PHE A 194 8.41 1.12 2.71
N ARG A 195 9.51 1.71 3.19
CA ARG A 195 10.34 2.60 2.39
C ARG A 195 11.12 1.79 1.36
N GLN A 196 11.46 2.42 0.25
CA GLN A 196 12.42 1.85 -0.68
C GLN A 196 13.75 1.65 0.06
N THR A 197 14.04 0.41 0.46
CA THR A 197 15.42 -0.05 0.46
C THR A 197 15.82 0.00 -0.99
N LYS A 198 16.51 1.08 -1.39
CA LYS A 198 17.32 1.07 -2.60
C LYS A 198 18.12 -0.21 -2.49
N GLU A 199 17.78 -1.21 -3.31
CA GLU A 199 18.50 -2.46 -3.29
C GLU A 199 19.96 -2.08 -3.30
N ARG A 200 20.68 -2.62 -2.32
CA ARG A 200 22.12 -2.61 -2.30
C ARG A 200 22.48 -3.31 -3.60
N ALA A 201 22.63 -2.54 -4.68
CA ALA A 201 23.01 -3.01 -5.99
C ALA A 201 24.34 -3.72 -5.77
N THR A 202 24.25 -5.03 -5.58
CA THR A 202 25.39 -5.89 -5.35
C THR A 202 26.31 -5.72 -6.53
N GLY A 203 27.54 -5.39 -6.20
CA GLY A 203 28.54 -4.88 -7.12
C GLY A 203 28.78 -5.80 -8.31
N ALA A 204 28.73 -5.21 -9.50
CA ALA A 204 29.28 -5.82 -10.72
C ALA A 204 29.80 -4.78 -11.74
N LYS A 205 29.99 -3.50 -11.37
CA LYS A 205 30.52 -2.47 -12.29
C LYS A 205 31.50 -1.47 -11.67
N GLY A 206 32.26 -1.90 -10.64
CA GLY A 206 33.30 -1.05 -10.02
C GLY A 206 34.74 -1.59 -10.12
N GLY A 207 34.93 -2.84 -10.54
CA GLY A 207 36.24 -3.51 -10.52
C GLY A 207 37.11 -3.30 -11.76
N GLU A 208 36.54 -3.27 -12.96
CA GLU A 208 37.34 -3.29 -14.20
C GLU A 208 37.95 -1.93 -14.60
N ALA A 209 37.42 -0.82 -14.08
CA ALA A 209 37.93 0.50 -14.41
C ALA A 209 39.26 0.85 -13.69
N LYS A 210 39.59 0.14 -12.60
CA LYS A 210 40.79 0.45 -11.80
C LYS A 210 42.03 -0.34 -12.23
N GLU A 211 41.86 -1.45 -12.94
CA GLU A 211 42.99 -2.27 -13.42
C GLU A 211 43.53 -1.77 -14.77
N ARG A 212 42.70 -1.18 -15.62
CA ARG A 212 43.13 -0.63 -16.92
C ARG A 212 43.97 0.65 -16.79
N LYS A 213 43.71 1.47 -15.76
CA LYS A 213 44.46 2.73 -15.52
C LYS A 213 45.85 2.50 -14.90
N LYS A 214 46.15 1.31 -14.38
CA LYS A 214 47.46 0.99 -13.81
C LYS A 214 48.44 0.40 -14.84
N ARG A 215 47.95 -0.03 -16.01
CA ARG A 215 48.78 -0.54 -17.13
C ARG A 215 49.26 0.56 -18.08
N ASP A 216 48.58 1.71 -18.13
CA ASP A 216 48.91 2.83 -19.04
C ASP A 216 49.80 3.91 -18.41
N ALA A 217 50.20 3.74 -17.14
CA ALA A 217 51.05 4.69 -16.41
C ALA A 217 52.46 4.13 -16.13
N GLY A 218 52.84 3.05 -16.81
CA GLY A 218 54.12 2.37 -16.64
C GLY A 218 54.63 1.79 -17.96
N ALA A 219 54.89 2.68 -18.92
CA ALA A 219 55.74 2.44 -20.08
C ALA A 219 56.40 3.77 -20.46
#